data_AF-A0A1M7ZYM9-F1
#
_entry.id   AF-A0A1M7ZYM9-F1
#
_cell.length_a   1.000
_cell.length_b   1.000
_cell.length_c   1.000
_cell.angle_alpha   90.00
_cell.angle_beta   90.00
_cell.angle_gamma   90.00
#
_symmetry.space_group_name_H-M   'P 1'
#
loop_
_entity.id
_entity.type
_entity.pdbx_description
1 polymer ?
#
loop_
_entity_poly.entity_id
_entity_poly.type
_entity_poly.pdbx_seq_one_letter_code
_entity_poly.pdbx_strand_id
1 'polypeptide(L)'
;MKKKQIFISILSIFLFLSCKTTDNCISRIAFKKQLESPGPDLITFSLTSNEKEFEKYIEEYGLIEVVFNEKKFFKTKVFEIIKIEGNNYELKAMSPYFSLIDYYTEEQVHTLFNESSNMQINIILNDKKFVFTKC
;
A
#
# COMPACT_ATOMS: atom_id res chain seq x y z
N MET A 1 -57.86 -21.17 20.81
CA MET A 1 -56.68 -20.83 21.65
C MET A 1 -55.45 -21.57 21.15
N LYS A 2 -54.42 -20.80 20.76
CA LYS A 2 -52.96 -21.03 20.80
C LYS A 2 -52.29 -20.57 19.50
N LYS A 3 -51.75 -19.35 19.56
CA LYS A 3 -50.68 -18.86 18.68
C LYS A 3 -49.47 -19.80 18.81
N LYS A 4 -48.82 -20.10 17.70
CA LYS A 4 -47.38 -20.44 17.67
C LYS A 4 -46.74 -19.74 16.47
N GLN A 5 -46.06 -18.63 16.76
CA GLN A 5 -44.89 -18.18 16.00
C GLN A 5 -43.76 -19.21 16.14
N ILE A 6 -42.84 -19.25 15.17
CA ILE A 6 -41.42 -19.68 15.17
C ILE A 6 -41.09 -20.05 13.70
N PHE A 7 -40.00 -19.68 13.03
CA PHE A 7 -38.91 -18.72 13.17
C PHE A 7 -38.26 -18.63 11.77
N ILE A 8 -37.69 -17.48 11.43
CA ILE A 8 -36.88 -17.21 10.22
C ILE A 8 -35.55 -17.99 10.30
N SER A 9 -35.04 -18.52 9.17
CA SER A 9 -33.66 -18.27 8.68
C SER A 9 -33.24 -19.25 7.56
N ILE A 10 -32.95 -18.73 6.36
CA ILE A 10 -31.59 -18.44 5.82
C ILE A 10 -30.82 -19.73 5.51
N LEU A 11 -30.59 -20.01 4.22
CA LEU A 11 -29.22 -20.04 3.69
C LEU A 11 -29.26 -19.97 2.16
N SER A 12 -29.34 -18.74 1.67
CA SER A 12 -28.84 -18.37 0.37
C SER A 12 -27.37 -18.75 0.31
N ILE A 13 -27.06 -19.95 -0.18
CA ILE A 13 -25.70 -20.32 -0.59
C ILE A 13 -25.46 -19.63 -1.94
N PHE A 14 -25.44 -18.30 -1.92
CA PHE A 14 -24.51 -17.60 -2.76
C PHE A 14 -23.16 -17.88 -2.12
N LEU A 15 -22.48 -18.88 -2.67
CA LEU A 15 -21.04 -18.95 -2.62
C LEU A 15 -20.54 -17.60 -3.13
N PHE A 16 -20.40 -16.64 -2.22
CA PHE A 16 -19.45 -15.56 -2.33
C PHE A 16 -18.08 -16.25 -2.36
N LEU A 17 -17.74 -16.78 -3.55
CA LEU A 17 -16.38 -16.73 -4.03
C LEU A 17 -16.02 -15.24 -3.98
N SER A 18 -15.58 -14.77 -2.81
CA SER A 18 -14.83 -13.54 -2.68
C SER A 18 -13.54 -13.77 -3.44
N CYS A 19 -13.62 -13.69 -4.77
CA CYS A 19 -12.52 -13.23 -5.57
C CYS A 19 -12.21 -11.85 -5.02
N LYS A 20 -11.30 -11.77 -4.05
CA LYS A 20 -10.67 -10.50 -3.68
C LYS A 20 -9.88 -10.12 -4.93
N THR A 21 -10.53 -9.41 -5.85
CA THR A 21 -9.82 -8.56 -6.79
C THR A 21 -9.15 -7.51 -5.91
N THR A 22 -7.93 -7.79 -5.45
CA THR A 22 -7.08 -6.72 -4.93
C THR A 22 -6.69 -5.90 -6.16
N ASP A 23 -7.53 -4.94 -6.53
CA ASP A 23 -7.37 -4.11 -7.73
C ASP A 23 -6.10 -3.25 -7.70
N ASN A 24 -5.54 -3.05 -6.50
CA ASN A 24 -4.33 -2.28 -6.25
C ASN A 24 -3.23 -3.17 -5.67
N CYS A 25 -2.18 -3.35 -6.46
CA CYS A 25 -1.12 -4.32 -6.21
C CYS A 25 0.25 -3.64 -6.14
N ILE A 26 1.13 -4.13 -5.28
CA ILE A 26 2.56 -3.79 -5.24
C ILE A 26 3.30 -5.02 -5.74
N SER A 27 3.87 -4.95 -6.94
CA SER A 27 4.51 -6.11 -7.59
C SER A 27 6.02 -6.16 -7.35
N ARG A 28 6.64 -5.01 -7.07
CA ARG A 28 8.09 -4.91 -6.85
C ARG A 28 8.43 -3.73 -5.96
N ILE A 29 9.49 -3.89 -5.18
CA ILE A 29 10.10 -2.85 -4.35
C ILE A 29 11.59 -2.79 -4.69
N ALA A 30 12.12 -1.59 -4.89
CA ALA A 30 13.53 -1.37 -5.17
C ALA A 30 14.06 -0.20 -4.33
N PHE A 31 15.31 -0.30 -3.89
CA PHE A 31 15.99 0.71 -3.09
C PHE A 31 17.15 1.28 -3.90
N LYS A 32 17.28 2.61 -3.90
CA LYS A 32 18.43 3.30 -4.47
C LYS A 32 18.99 4.29 -3.45
N LYS A 33 20.23 4.05 -3.00
CA LYS A 33 20.99 5.02 -2.21
C LYS A 33 21.25 6.26 -3.05
N GLN A 34 20.77 7.42 -2.60
CA GLN A 34 21.05 8.69 -3.29
C GLN A 34 22.39 9.31 -2.85
N LEU A 35 22.85 9.03 -1.63
CA LEU A 35 24.09 9.56 -1.06
C LEU A 35 24.80 8.48 -0.24
N GLU A 36 26.13 8.49 -0.23
CA GLU A 36 26.90 7.77 0.80
C GLU A 36 26.68 8.49 2.14
N SER A 37 25.72 8.01 2.92
CA SER A 37 25.41 8.26 4.34
C SER A 37 25.81 9.62 5.02
N PRO A 38 24.93 10.25 5.82
CA PRO A 38 23.52 9.94 6.05
C PRO A 38 22.62 10.75 5.09
N GLY A 39 21.93 10.06 4.17
CA GLY A 39 20.98 10.66 3.25
C GLY A 39 19.74 9.78 3.05
N PRO A 40 18.60 10.37 2.65
CA PRO A 40 17.38 9.60 2.38
C PRO A 40 17.56 8.68 1.16
N ASP A 41 17.13 7.42 1.32
CA ASP A 41 17.06 6.49 0.19
C ASP A 41 15.79 6.72 -0.61
N LEU A 42 15.92 6.55 -1.92
CA LEU A 42 14.77 6.49 -2.82
C LEU A 42 14.23 5.07 -2.83
N ILE A 43 12.98 4.90 -2.44
CA ILE A 43 12.26 3.64 -2.58
C ILE A 43 11.33 3.75 -3.78
N THR A 44 11.45 2.83 -4.71
CA THR A 44 10.57 2.70 -5.87
C THR A 44 9.66 1.50 -5.68
N PHE A 45 8.35 1.73 -5.75
CA PHE A 45 7.33 0.70 -5.74
C PHE A 45 6.71 0.61 -7.14
N SER A 46 6.71 -0.60 -7.71
CA SER A 46 5.93 -0.88 -8.92
C SER A 46 4.51 -1.22 -8.50
N LEU A 47 3.57 -0.41 -8.96
CA LEU A 47 2.16 -0.49 -8.60
C LEU A 47 1.32 -0.89 -9.81
N THR A 48 0.27 -1.66 -9.59
CA THR A 48 -0.81 -1.86 -10.57
C THR A 48 -2.12 -1.41 -9.94
N SER A 49 -2.90 -0.59 -10.64
CA SER A 49 -4.21 -0.12 -10.18
C SER A 49 -5.23 -0.14 -11.31
N ASN A 50 -6.35 -0.83 -11.10
CA ASN A 50 -7.51 -0.78 -12.00
C ASN A 50 -8.44 0.42 -11.72
N GLU A 51 -8.15 1.22 -10.70
CA GLU A 51 -8.99 2.33 -10.29
C GLU A 51 -8.78 3.55 -11.20
N LYS A 52 -9.75 3.82 -12.08
CA LYS A 52 -9.72 5.03 -12.95
C LYS A 52 -9.65 6.33 -12.16
N GLU A 53 -10.08 6.31 -10.89
CA GLU A 53 -10.00 7.48 -10.02
C GLU A 53 -8.56 7.75 -9.60
N PHE A 54 -7.76 6.72 -9.33
CA PHE A 54 -6.34 6.87 -8.97
C PHE A 54 -5.57 7.69 -10.00
N GLU A 55 -5.72 7.35 -11.28
CA GLU A 55 -5.05 8.04 -12.39
C GLU A 55 -5.34 9.56 -12.41
N LYS A 56 -6.53 9.98 -12.00
CA LYS A 56 -6.92 11.40 -12.02
C LYS A 56 -6.19 12.24 -10.97
N TYR A 57 -5.66 11.61 -9.93
CA TYR A 57 -5.09 12.30 -8.77
C TYR A 57 -3.57 12.19 -8.69
N ILE A 58 -2.89 11.47 -9.60
CA ILE A 58 -1.45 11.17 -9.46
C ILE A 58 -0.54 12.40 -9.47
N GLU A 59 -0.99 13.53 -10.02
CA GLU A 59 -0.25 14.80 -10.05
C GLU A 59 -0.51 15.69 -8.82
N GLU A 60 -1.43 15.28 -7.94
CA GLU A 60 -1.82 16.06 -6.77
C GLU A 60 -0.83 15.91 -5.60
N TYR A 61 -0.77 16.94 -4.76
CA TYR A 61 -0.07 16.85 -3.49
C TYR A 61 -0.72 15.82 -2.56
N GLY A 62 0.09 15.17 -1.74
CA GLY A 62 -0.42 14.12 -0.87
C GLY A 62 0.52 13.65 0.22
N LEU A 63 0.22 12.46 0.70
CA LEU A 63 0.94 11.75 1.74
C LEU A 63 1.02 10.28 1.38
N ILE A 64 2.22 9.73 1.44
CA ILE A 64 2.46 8.29 1.42
C ILE A 64 2.63 7.81 2.84
N GLU A 65 1.91 6.76 3.21
CA GLU A 65 2.11 6.02 4.45
C GLU A 65 2.36 4.55 4.10
N VAL A 66 3.53 4.04 4.46
CA VAL A 66 3.88 2.62 4.30
C VAL A 66 3.76 1.95 5.65
N VAL A 67 2.92 0.92 5.74
CA VAL A 67 2.56 0.24 6.99
C VAL A 67 2.97 -1.22 6.91
N PHE A 68 3.79 -1.67 7.86
CA PHE A 68 4.13 -3.09 8.06
C PHE A 68 3.29 -3.69 9.18
N ASN A 69 3.01 -2.90 10.22
CA ASN A 69 2.03 -3.15 11.27
C ASN A 69 1.76 -1.83 12.02
N GLU A 70 0.88 -1.86 13.04
CA GLU A 70 0.48 -0.69 13.82
C GLU A 70 1.64 0.11 14.45
N LYS A 71 2.78 -0.54 14.72
CA LYS A 71 3.95 0.06 15.36
C LYS A 71 5.10 0.33 14.40
N LYS A 72 5.03 -0.20 13.17
CA LYS A 72 6.10 -0.13 12.17
C LYS A 72 5.51 0.46 10.89
N PHE A 73 5.65 1.77 10.75
CA PHE A 73 5.23 2.51 9.57
C PHE A 73 6.13 3.73 9.38
N PHE A 74 6.14 4.28 8.17
CA PHE A 74 6.71 5.60 7.92
C PHE A 74 5.80 6.41 7.00
N LYS A 75 6.01 7.73 7.00
CA LYS A 75 5.24 8.69 6.23
C LYS A 75 6.16 9.62 5.46
N THR A 76 5.78 9.99 4.24
CA THR A 76 6.49 11.00 3.45
C THR A 76 5.54 11.81 2.58
N LYS A 77 5.83 13.11 2.46
CA LYS A 77 5.19 14.02 1.49
C LYS A 77 6.05 14.25 0.25
N VAL A 78 7.25 13.67 0.24
CA VAL A 78 8.22 13.80 -0.86
C VAL A 78 8.16 12.53 -1.68
N PHE A 79 7.33 12.56 -2.73
CA PHE A 79 7.13 11.44 -3.61
C PHE A 79 6.73 11.90 -5.01
N GLU A 80 6.79 10.98 -5.96
CA GLU A 80 6.33 11.14 -7.33
C GLU A 80 5.60 9.86 -7.76
N ILE A 81 4.49 10.00 -8.48
CA ILE A 81 3.78 8.87 -9.11
C ILE A 81 3.86 9.04 -10.62
N ILE A 82 4.39 8.04 -11.30
CA ILE A 82 4.56 8.05 -12.76
C ILE A 82 3.71 6.94 -13.35
N LYS A 83 2.87 7.27 -14.33
CA LYS A 83 2.18 6.27 -15.15
C LYS A 83 3.17 5.68 -16.17
N ILE A 84 3.31 4.36 -16.17
CA ILE A 84 4.21 3.65 -17.08
C ILE A 84 3.44 3.22 -18.33
N GLU A 85 2.47 2.31 -18.17
CA GLU A 85 1.63 1.81 -19.27
C GLU A 85 0.37 1.15 -18.70
N GLY A 86 -0.77 1.39 -19.34
CA GLY A 86 -2.05 0.80 -18.94
C GLY A 86 -2.39 1.11 -17.49
N ASN A 87 -2.46 0.06 -16.66
CA ASN A 87 -2.78 0.13 -15.24
C ASN A 87 -1.52 0.09 -14.35
N ASN A 88 -0.32 0.25 -14.93
CA ASN A 88 0.95 0.17 -14.21
C ASN A 88 1.53 1.55 -13.92
N TYR A 89 2.05 1.70 -12.70
CA TYR A 89 2.59 2.94 -12.16
C TYR A 89 3.88 2.67 -11.40
N GLU A 90 4.72 3.69 -11.29
CA GLU A 90 5.83 3.73 -10.32
C GLU A 90 5.54 4.79 -9.26
N LEU A 91 5.55 4.39 -7.99
CA LEU A 91 5.62 5.31 -6.86
C LEU A 91 7.07 5.41 -6.41
N LYS A 92 7.65 6.59 -6.56
CA LYS A 92 8.97 6.93 -6.02
C LYS A 92 8.78 7.73 -4.75
N ALA A 93 9.12 7.15 -3.62
CA ALA A 93 9.01 7.81 -2.32
C ALA A 93 10.41 8.06 -1.77
N MET A 94 10.72 9.33 -1.46
CA MET A 94 11.87 9.61 -0.63
C MET A 94 11.53 9.16 0.78
N SER A 95 12.14 8.06 1.16
CA SER A 95 11.93 7.46 2.45
C SER A 95 12.85 8.14 3.46
N PRO A 96 12.37 8.36 4.69
CA PRO A 96 13.27 8.48 5.81
C PRO A 96 13.76 7.07 6.16
N TYR A 97 14.38 6.37 5.22
CA TYR A 97 15.03 5.07 5.43
C TYR A 97 15.95 5.14 6.66
N PHE A 98 16.60 6.30 6.83
CA PHE A 98 17.36 6.68 8.02
C PHE A 98 16.54 6.68 9.32
N SER A 99 15.27 7.13 9.31
CA SER A 99 14.42 7.18 10.52
C SER A 99 14.01 5.79 11.02
N LEU A 100 13.99 4.80 10.13
CA LEU A 100 13.87 3.41 10.53
C LEU A 100 15.24 2.86 10.97
N ILE A 101 16.35 3.32 10.37
CA ILE A 101 17.70 2.91 10.78
C ILE A 101 18.06 3.34 12.20
N ASP A 102 17.50 4.45 12.70
CA ASP A 102 17.63 4.85 14.11
C ASP A 102 17.18 3.74 15.08
N TYR A 103 16.36 2.79 14.61
CA TYR A 103 15.82 1.66 15.38
C TYR A 103 16.17 0.27 14.82
N TYR A 104 16.62 0.17 13.57
CA TYR A 104 16.84 -1.09 12.84
C TYR A 104 18.13 -1.06 12.02
N THR A 105 18.79 -2.20 11.80
CA THR A 105 19.90 -2.25 10.85
C THR A 105 19.41 -2.15 9.40
N GLU A 106 20.30 -1.80 8.47
CA GLU A 106 20.02 -1.80 7.02
C GLU A 106 19.38 -3.13 6.58
N GLU A 107 19.97 -4.24 7.00
CA GLU A 107 19.46 -5.59 6.77
C GLU A 107 18.05 -5.78 7.32
N GLN A 108 17.78 -5.36 8.55
CA GLN A 108 16.45 -5.47 9.16
C GLN A 108 15.40 -4.66 8.41
N VAL A 109 15.75 -3.49 7.86
CA VAL A 109 14.83 -2.72 7.03
C VAL A 109 14.55 -3.47 5.72
N HIS A 110 15.56 -3.99 5.03
CA HIS A 110 15.34 -4.82 3.84
C HIS A 110 14.47 -6.06 4.13
N THR A 111 14.72 -6.74 5.25
CA THR A 111 13.90 -7.86 5.71
C THR A 111 12.45 -7.45 5.96
N LEU A 112 12.20 -6.31 6.60
CA LEU A 112 10.84 -5.78 6.80
C LEU A 112 10.11 -5.58 5.46
N PHE A 113 10.79 -4.98 4.48
CA PHE A 113 10.20 -4.76 3.16
C PHE A 113 10.07 -6.00 2.31
N ASN A 114 10.85 -7.05 2.52
CA ASN A 114 10.75 -8.28 1.74
C ASN A 114 9.78 -9.29 2.39
N GLU A 115 9.90 -9.54 3.69
CA GLU A 115 9.19 -10.61 4.39
C GLU A 115 7.81 -10.21 4.91
N SER A 116 7.51 -8.91 5.02
CA SER A 116 6.19 -8.48 5.49
C SER A 116 5.15 -8.70 4.40
N SER A 117 4.44 -9.82 4.46
CA SER A 117 3.32 -10.18 3.58
C SER A 117 2.12 -9.23 3.75
N ASN A 118 2.02 -8.61 4.92
CA ASN A 118 0.94 -7.68 5.27
C ASN A 118 1.28 -6.22 4.99
N MET A 119 2.40 -5.94 4.30
CA MET A 119 2.79 -4.58 3.98
C MET A 119 1.72 -3.91 3.09
N GLN A 120 1.34 -2.69 3.48
CA GLN A 120 0.41 -1.86 2.72
C GLN A 120 1.00 -0.48 2.47
N ILE A 121 0.64 0.11 1.33
CA ILE A 121 0.91 1.51 1.04
C ILE A 121 -0.43 2.23 0.93
N ASN A 122 -0.62 3.19 1.81
CA ASN A 122 -1.72 4.15 1.74
C ASN A 122 -1.22 5.39 0.99
N ILE A 123 -1.74 5.60 -0.21
CA ILE A 123 -1.51 6.82 -0.99
C ILE A 123 -2.70 7.73 -0.77
N ILE A 124 -2.48 8.86 -0.11
CA ILE A 124 -3.51 9.85 0.19
C ILE A 124 -3.26 11.06 -0.69
N LEU A 125 -4.13 11.28 -1.67
CA LEU A 125 -4.03 12.37 -2.65
C LEU A 125 -5.26 13.26 -2.47
N ASN A 126 -5.03 14.53 -2.14
CA ASN A 126 -6.09 15.42 -1.66
C ASN A 126 -6.85 14.78 -0.46
N ASP A 127 -8.10 14.33 -0.66
CA ASP A 127 -8.92 13.63 0.35
C ASP A 127 -9.21 12.17 -0.01
N LYS A 128 -8.56 11.64 -1.05
CA LYS A 128 -8.78 10.27 -1.53
C LYS A 128 -7.67 9.36 -1.03
N LYS A 129 -8.07 8.21 -0.48
CA LYS A 129 -7.15 7.19 0.01
C LYS A 129 -7.19 5.98 -0.91
N PHE A 130 -6.04 5.66 -1.49
CA PHE A 130 -5.81 4.47 -2.29
C PHE A 130 -4.93 3.51 -1.50
N VAL A 131 -5.37 2.26 -1.36
CA VAL A 131 -4.65 1.24 -0.58
C VAL A 131 -4.08 0.22 -1.53
N PHE A 132 -2.76 0.06 -1.49
CA PHE A 132 -2.03 -0.94 -2.26
C PHE A 132 -1.46 -1.99 -1.31
N THR A 133 -1.62 -3.26 -1.68
CA THR A 133 -1.07 -4.40 -0.92
C THR A 133 -0.07 -5.16 -1.76
N LYS A 134 0.89 -5.82 -1.11
CA LYS A 134 1.81 -6.71 -1.83
C LYS A 134 1.08 -7.81 -2.60
N CYS A 135 1.58 -8.03 -3.80
CA CYS A 135 1.52 -9.28 -4.53
C CYS A 135 2.94 -9.90 -4.49
#